data_AF-A0A7X9BBW6-F1
#
_entry.id   AF-A0A7X9BBW6-F1
#
_cell.length_a   1.000
_cell.length_b   1.000
_cell.length_c   1.000
_cell.angle_alpha   90.00
_cell.angle_beta   90.00
_cell.angle_gamma   90.00
#
_symmetry.space_group_name_H-M   'P 1'
#
loop_
_entity.id
_entity.type
_entity.pdbx_description
1 polymer ?
#
loop_
_entity_poly.entity_id
_entity_poly.type
_entity_poly.pdbx_seq_one_letter_code
_entity_poly.pdbx_strand_id
1 'polypeptide(L)'
;MDDKDYVIIPQRILEDNNLTSTDKLVYGIILRLTRSNGYCWATNQYMADILKINPRTVSSCIRKLRELGYINSCKNKNDKFKTFRKISFDKEEEYIY
;
A
#
# COMPACT_ATOMS: atom_id res chain seq x y z
N MET A 1 14.65 -8.39 -10.67
CA MET A 1 14.12 -7.04 -10.45
C MET A 1 14.86 -6.20 -11.45
N ASP A 2 14.15 -5.67 -12.44
CA ASP A 2 14.78 -4.91 -13.52
C ASP A 2 15.30 -3.58 -12.94
N ASP A 3 16.39 -3.03 -13.45
CA ASP A 3 17.09 -1.87 -12.87
C ASP A 3 16.26 -0.56 -12.91
N LYS A 4 15.02 -0.66 -13.42
CA LYS A 4 14.04 0.43 -13.55
C LYS A 4 12.90 0.36 -12.53
N ASP A 5 12.90 -0.62 -11.63
CA ASP A 5 11.86 -0.77 -10.61
C ASP A 5 12.15 0.08 -9.37
N TYR A 6 11.50 1.24 -9.28
CA TYR A 6 11.55 2.10 -8.10
C TYR A 6 10.19 2.23 -7.40
N VAL A 7 10.25 2.66 -6.15
CA VAL A 7 9.07 2.91 -5.31
C VAL A 7 9.02 4.39 -4.99
N ILE A 8 7.89 5.02 -5.27
CA ILE A 8 7.63 6.41 -4.88
C ILE A 8 6.95 6.40 -3.51
N ILE A 9 7.40 7.27 -2.62
CA ILE A 9 6.74 7.53 -1.33
C ILE A 9 6.42 9.03 -1.28
N PRO A 10 5.12 9.42 -1.19
CA PRO A 10 4.73 10.82 -1.07
C PRO A 10 5.32 11.46 0.18
N GLN A 11 5.62 12.76 0.12
CA GLN A 11 6.22 13.50 1.23
C GLN A 11 5.37 13.43 2.51
N ARG A 12 4.04 13.51 2.40
CA ARG A 12 3.10 13.32 3.53
C ARG A 12 3.31 12.00 4.28
N ILE A 13 3.65 10.92 3.58
CA ILE A 13 3.91 9.61 4.17
C ILE A 13 5.32 9.57 4.76
N LEU A 14 6.27 10.22 4.09
CA LEU A 14 7.66 10.30 4.54
C LEU A 14 7.80 11.08 5.85
N GLU A 15 7.04 12.16 6.03
CA GLU A 15 7.11 13.06 7.18
C GLU A 15 6.21 12.65 8.36
N ASP A 16 5.27 11.73 8.16
CA ASP A 16 4.41 11.27 9.24
C ASP A 16 5.22 10.49 10.30
N ASN A 17 5.34 11.09 11.48
CA ASN A 17 6.02 10.53 12.64
C ASN A 17 5.26 9.37 13.29
N ASN A 18 3.98 9.21 12.97
CA ASN A 18 3.22 8.04 13.40
C ASN A 18 3.61 6.80 12.60
N LEU A 19 4.24 6.93 11.43
CA LEU A 19 4.63 5.81 10.58
C LEU A 19 6.08 5.39 10.79
N THR A 20 6.30 4.08 10.94
CA THR A 20 7.65 3.50 10.94
C THR A 20 8.21 3.43 9.51
N SER A 21 9.52 3.28 9.36
CA SER A 21 10.14 3.07 8.05
C SER A 21 9.52 1.89 7.29
N THR A 22 9.17 0.80 7.99
CA THR A 22 8.49 -0.35 7.41
C THR A 22 7.08 -0.01 6.93
N ASP A 23 6.32 0.78 7.69
CA ASP A 23 4.98 1.23 7.26
C ASP A 23 5.07 2.04 5.95
N LYS A 24 6.09 2.91 5.83
CA LYS A 24 6.34 3.75 4.65
C LYS A 24 6.72 2.89 3.43
N LEU A 25 7.55 1.86 3.61
CA LEU A 25 7.90 0.91 2.55
C LEU A 25 6.68 0.10 2.09
N VAL A 26 5.86 -0.41 3.03
CA VAL A 26 4.62 -1.12 2.69
C VAL A 26 3.67 -0.22 1.90
N TYR A 27 3.52 1.04 2.30
CA TYR A 27 2.72 2.02 1.54
C TYR A 27 3.26 2.19 0.12
N GLY A 28 4.58 2.36 -0.05
CA GLY A 28 5.21 2.49 -1.36
C GLY A 28 4.96 1.29 -2.28
N ILE A 29 5.02 0.07 -1.75
CA ILE A 29 4.67 -1.15 -2.51
C ILE A 29 3.18 -1.14 -2.90
N ILE A 30 2.28 -0.75 -1.99
CA ILE A 30 0.85 -0.63 -2.31
C ILE A 30 0.64 0.41 -3.42
N LEU A 31 1.34 1.55 -3.37
CA LEU A 31 1.27 2.61 -4.37
C LEU A 31 1.73 2.11 -5.75
N ARG A 32 2.90 1.48 -5.82
CA ARG A 32 3.41 0.88 -7.06
C ARG A 32 2.40 -0.10 -7.68
N LEU A 33 1.85 -1.00 -6.87
CA LEU A 33 0.89 -2.01 -7.34
C LEU A 33 -0.46 -1.41 -7.75
N THR A 34 -0.85 -0.31 -7.10
CA THR A 34 -2.07 0.42 -7.44
C THR A 34 -1.92 1.17 -8.76
N ARG A 35 -0.78 1.84 -9.00
CA ARG A 35 -0.52 2.56 -10.26
C ARG A 35 -0.59 1.64 -11.48
N SER A 36 -0.16 0.39 -11.34
CA SER A 36 -0.21 -0.58 -12.44
C SER A 36 -1.63 -0.99 -12.85
N ASN A 37 -2.63 -0.97 -11.94
CA ASN A 37 -3.93 -1.62 -12.16
C ASN A 37 -5.14 -0.81 -11.66
N GLY A 38 -4.95 0.43 -11.20
CA GLY A 38 -5.95 1.25 -10.51
C GLY A 38 -6.29 0.79 -9.07
N TYR A 39 -5.93 -0.44 -8.70
CA TYR A 39 -6.19 -1.06 -7.39
C TYR A 39 -5.09 -2.06 -7.03
N CYS A 40 -4.83 -2.25 -5.73
CA CYS A 40 -3.88 -3.24 -5.26
C CYS A 40 -4.59 -4.55 -4.85
N TRP A 41 -4.38 -5.59 -5.67
CA TRP A 41 -4.88 -6.96 -5.45
C TRP A 41 -3.90 -7.87 -4.71
N ALA A 42 -2.69 -7.41 -4.44
CA ALA A 42 -1.65 -8.24 -3.86
C ALA A 42 -2.04 -8.76 -2.46
N THR A 43 -1.70 -10.02 -2.20
CA THR A 43 -1.84 -10.60 -0.87
C THR A 43 -0.79 -10.02 0.07
N ASN A 44 -1.02 -10.13 1.38
CA ASN A 44 0.00 -9.74 2.36
C ASN A 44 1.28 -10.57 2.19
N GLN A 45 1.15 -11.83 1.78
CA GLN A 45 2.29 -12.71 1.49
C GLN A 45 3.14 -12.15 0.35
N TYR A 46 2.52 -11.74 -0.76
CA TYR A 46 3.25 -11.18 -1.90
C TYR A 46 4.07 -9.94 -1.52
N MET A 47 3.50 -9.02 -0.74
CA MET A 47 4.24 -7.84 -0.25
C MET A 47 5.36 -8.22 0.73
N ALA A 48 5.11 -9.23 1.56
CA ALA A 48 6.08 -9.76 2.52
C ALA A 48 7.29 -10.36 1.81
N ASP A 49 7.08 -11.08 0.71
CA ASP A 49 8.14 -11.68 -0.09
C ASP A 49 9.01 -10.61 -0.77
N ILE A 50 8.39 -9.52 -1.29
CA ILE A 50 9.11 -8.38 -1.89
C ILE A 50 9.99 -7.67 -0.84
N LEU A 51 9.41 -7.36 0.32
CA LEU A 51 10.07 -6.61 1.38
C LEU A 51 10.95 -7.49 2.29
N LYS A 52 10.90 -8.81 2.11
CA LYS A 52 11.57 -9.82 2.96
C LYS A 52 11.23 -9.65 4.46
N ILE A 53 9.95 -9.42 4.75
CA ILE A 53 9.43 -9.27 6.12
C ILE A 53 8.36 -10.32 6.43
N ASN A 54 7.91 -10.39 7.68
CA ASN A 54 6.84 -11.30 8.06
C ASN A 54 5.47 -10.81 7.51
N PRO A 55 4.63 -11.68 6.95
CA PRO A 55 3.26 -11.34 6.53
C PRO A 55 2.40 -10.71 7.62
N ARG A 56 2.65 -11.06 8.89
CA ARG A 56 2.02 -10.43 10.06
C ARG A 56 2.41 -8.97 10.21
N THR A 57 3.67 -8.62 9.91
CA THR A 57 4.14 -7.24 9.90
C THR A 57 3.39 -6.45 8.83
N VAL A 58 3.29 -6.98 7.61
CA VAL A 58 2.50 -6.36 6.52
C VAL A 58 1.05 -6.12 6.96
N SER A 59 0.42 -7.11 7.61
CA SER A 59 -0.94 -6.99 8.13
C SER A 59 -1.08 -5.86 9.14
N SER A 60 -0.15 -5.74 10.08
CA SER A 60 -0.11 -4.65 11.06
C SER A 60 0.10 -3.28 10.40
N CYS A 61 1.02 -3.17 9.44
CA CYS A 61 1.25 -1.94 8.67
C CYS A 61 -0.02 -1.52 7.93
N ILE A 62 -0.70 -2.45 7.25
CA ILE A 62 -1.96 -2.18 6.53
C ILE A 62 -3.04 -1.70 7.50
N ARG A 63 -3.19 -2.33 8.66
CA ARG A 63 -4.16 -1.91 9.68
C ARG A 63 -3.90 -0.47 10.09
N LYS A 64 -2.65 -0.14 10.41
CA LYS A 64 -2.23 1.19 10.85
C LYS A 64 -2.43 2.25 9.76
N LEU A 65 -2.03 1.96 8.52
CA LEU A 65 -2.25 2.85 7.37
C LEU A 65 -3.74 3.12 7.15
N ARG A 66 -4.62 2.13 7.40
CA ARG A 66 -6.07 2.30 7.32
C ARG A 66 -6.61 3.15 8.46
N GLU A 67 -6.14 2.93 9.69
CA GLU A 67 -6.54 3.72 10.87
C GLU A 67 -6.15 5.20 10.71
N LEU A 68 -5.00 5.47 10.08
CA LEU A 68 -4.54 6.82 9.73
C LEU A 68 -5.16 7.38 8.43
N GLY A 69 -6.07 6.64 7.78
CA GLY A 69 -6.79 7.09 6.59
C GLY A 69 -6.03 7.06 5.27
N TYR A 70 -4.78 6.55 5.24
CA TYR A 70 -3.96 6.51 4.01
C TYR A 70 -4.44 5.48 2.98
N ILE A 71 -5.10 4.41 3.43
CA ILE A 71 -5.62 3.37 2.55
C ILE A 71 -7.03 2.94 2.96
N ASN A 72 -7.82 2.57 1.97
CA ASN A 72 -9.13 1.97 2.11
C ASN A 72 -9.11 0.51 1.62
N SER A 73 -9.60 -0.40 2.45
CA SER A 73 -9.77 -1.81 2.07
C SER A 73 -11.22 -2.07 1.70
N CYS A 74 -11.48 -2.49 0.46
CA CYS A 74 -12.81 -2.86 0.01
C CYS A 74 -12.90 -4.38 -0.15
N LYS A 75 -14.02 -4.97 0.28
CA LYS A 75 -14.36 -6.37 0.02
C LYS A 75 -15.42 -6.40 -1.07
N ASN A 76 -15.22 -7.21 -2.11
CA ASN A 76 -16.26 -7.39 -3.11
C ASN A 76 -17.40 -8.22 -2.50
N LYS A 77 -18.64 -7.71 -2.52
CA LYS A 77 -19.80 -8.38 -1.90
C LYS A 77 -20.17 -9.68 -2.62
N ASN A 78 -19.78 -9.84 -3.88
CA ASN A 78 -20.15 -10.97 -4.74
C ASN A 78 -19.10 -12.10 -4.77
N ASP A 79 -17.90 -11.88 -4.23
CA ASP A 79 -16.84 -12.89 -4.20
C ASP A 79 -16.09 -12.80 -2.87
N LYS A 80 -16.44 -13.72 -1.94
CA LYS A 80 -15.97 -13.69 -0.55
C LYS A 80 -14.44 -13.77 -0.42
N PHE A 81 -13.73 -14.12 -1.50
CA PHE A 81 -12.30 -14.42 -1.48
C PHE A 81 -11.40 -13.31 -2.02
N LYS A 82 -11.95 -12.24 -2.61
CA LYS A 82 -11.15 -11.20 -3.28
C LYS A 82 -11.26 -9.85 -2.57
N THR A 83 -10.26 -9.57 -1.71
CA THR A 83 -10.06 -8.26 -1.08
C THR A 83 -9.12 -7.42 -1.93
N PHE A 84 -9.50 -6.18 -2.23
CA PHE A 84 -8.64 -5.22 -2.91
C PHE A 84 -8.46 -3.96 -2.07
N ARG A 85 -7.33 -3.27 -2.28
CA ARG A 85 -6.99 -2.05 -1.56
C ARG A 85 -6.99 -0.87 -2.53
N LYS A 86 -7.65 0.20 -2.12
CA LYS A 86 -7.63 1.51 -2.77
C LYS A 86 -6.85 2.47 -1.89
N ILE A 87 -6.00 3.29 -2.47
CA ILE A 87 -5.33 4.36 -1.73
C ILE A 87 -6.30 5.54 -1.65
N SER A 88 -6.43 6.12 -0.47
CA SER A 88 -7.27 7.30 -0.25
C SER A 88 -6.43 8.53 -0.55
N PHE A 89 -6.63 9.10 -1.72
CA PHE A 89 -6.17 10.45 -2.00
C PHE A 89 -7.29 11.39 -1.52
N ASP A 90 -7.28 11.74 -0.24
CA ASP A 90 -8.14 12.82 0.22
C ASP A 90 -7.63 14.13 -0.37
N LYS A 91 -8.36 14.56 -1.41
CA LYS A 91 -8.38 15.82 -2.17
C LYS A 91 -7.02 16.35 -2.67
N GLU A 92 -6.95 16.47 -4.00
CA GLU A 92 -5.86 17.11 -4.76
C GLU A 92 -4.49 16.45 -4.56
N GLU A 93 -4.24 15.37 -5.29
CA GLU A 93 -2.92 15.18 -5.91
C GLU A 93 -3.03 14.09 -6.97
N GLU A 94 -3.46 14.54 -8.15
CA GLU A 94 -3.34 13.82 -9.41
C GLU A 94 -1.85 13.80 -9.80
N TYR A 95 -1.06 12.90 -9.21
CA TYR A 95 0.30 12.67 -9.69
C TYR A 95 0.28 11.82 -10.95
N ILE A 96 0.14 12.53 -12.08
CA ILE A 96 0.54 12.07 -13.41
C ILE A 96 2.02 11.65 -13.35
N TYR A 97 2.27 10.34 -13.36
CA TYR A 97 3.46 9.72 -13.96
C TYR A 97 3.04 8.35 -14.47
#